data_AF-A0A2D7MKB4-F1
#
_entry.id   AF-A0A2D7MKB4-F1
#
_cell.length_a   1.000
_cell.length_b   1.000
_cell.length_c   1.000
_cell.angle_alpha   90.00
_cell.angle_beta   90.00
_cell.angle_gamma   90.00
#
_symmetry.space_group_name_H-M   'P 1'
#
loop_
_entity.id
_entity.type
_entity.pdbx_description
1 polymer ?
#
loop_
_entity_poly.entity_id
_entity_poly.type
_entity_poly.pdbx_seq_one_letter_code
_entity_poly.pdbx_strand_id
1 'polypeptide(L)' 'MRGGLPKNKFDNRPLHEIGADFQSTPREELGRFVKNKLILAGAMNFGDAVTDDVLNEYGANAIKVRVMDGNRLHLEF' A
#
# COMPACT_ATOMS: atom_id res chain seq x y z
N MET A 1 19.69 -4.33 -11.65
CA MET A 1 19.22 -3.31 -12.63
C MET A 1 18.76 -2.09 -11.83
N ARG A 2 19.27 -0.89 -12.13
CA ARG A 2 18.88 0.35 -11.42
C ARG A 2 17.61 0.89 -12.07
N GLY A 3 16.48 0.88 -11.36
CA GLY A 3 15.21 1.44 -11.82
C GLY A 3 15.32 2.95 -12.03
N GLY A 4 14.86 3.42 -13.19
CA GLY A 4 14.86 4.83 -13.55
C GLY A 4 13.57 5.49 -13.11
N LEU A 5 13.68 6.61 -12.40
CA LEU A 5 12.55 7.46 -12.03
C LEU A 5 11.61 7.70 -13.24
N PRO A 6 10.29 7.86 -13.01
CA PRO A 6 9.34 8.13 -14.08
C PRO A 6 9.82 9.30 -14.94
N LYS A 7 10.00 9.04 -16.24
CA LYS A 7 10.59 10.01 -17.18
C LYS A 7 9.65 11.19 -17.47
N ASN A 8 8.36 11.02 -17.19
CA ASN A 8 7.35 12.08 -17.29
C ASN A 8 6.28 11.89 -16.19
N LYS A 9 5.51 12.95 -15.90
CA LYS A 9 4.43 12.93 -14.89
C LYS A 9 3.16 12.17 -15.35
N PHE A 10 3.15 11.67 -16.58
CA PHE A 10 2.02 11.00 -17.23
C PHE A 10 2.33 9.52 -17.52
N ASP A 11 3.33 8.96 -16.85
CA ASP A 11 3.77 7.59 -17.04
C ASP A 11 2.78 6.68 -16.32
N ASN A 12 1.88 6.07 -17.09
CA ASN A 12 0.81 5.21 -16.57
C ASN A 12 1.28 3.76 -16.33
N ARG A 13 2.58 3.48 -16.46
CA ARG A 13 3.11 2.15 -16.15
C ARG A 13 3.00 1.86 -14.65
N PRO A 14 2.75 0.60 -14.25
CA PRO A 14 2.80 0.19 -12.86
C PRO A 14 4.13 0.55 -12.18
N LEU A 15 4.08 0.90 -10.89
CA LEU A 15 5.27 1.32 -10.11
C LEU A 15 6.41 0.28 -10.14
N HIS A 16 6.06 -1.01 -10.12
CA HIS A 16 7.03 -2.10 -10.15
C HIS A 16 7.80 -2.19 -11.48
N GLU A 17 7.25 -1.69 -12.59
CA GLU A 17 7.93 -1.65 -13.89
C GLU A 17 8.94 -0.51 -14.00
N ILE A 18 8.77 0.54 -13.21
CA ILE A 18 9.64 1.72 -13.21
C ILE A 18 10.61 1.75 -12.02
N GLY A 19 10.56 0.74 -11.16
CA GLY A 19 11.41 0.65 -9.95
C GLY A 19 11.13 1.78 -8.96
N ALA A 20 9.87 2.24 -8.91
CA ALA A 20 9.40 3.19 -7.91
C ALA A 20 8.68 2.43 -6.79
N ASP A 21 8.88 2.89 -5.55
CA ASP A 21 8.23 2.31 -4.37
C ASP A 21 7.11 3.23 -3.87
N PHE A 22 5.97 2.64 -3.51
CA PHE A 22 4.93 3.31 -2.75
C PHE A 22 5.17 3.03 -1.25
N GLN A 23 5.72 4.02 -0.54
CA GLN A 23 6.07 3.89 0.88
C GLN A 23 5.75 5.18 1.63
N SER A 24 5.39 5.04 2.90
CA SER A 24 5.29 6.18 3.81
C SER A 24 6.68 6.65 4.25
N THR A 25 6.74 7.86 4.80
CA THR A 25 7.87 8.35 5.59
C THR A 25 7.31 8.79 6.94
N PRO A 26 7.59 8.08 8.05
CA PRO A 26 8.45 6.89 8.22
C PRO A 26 7.97 5.64 7.45
N ARG A 27 8.90 4.72 7.13
CA ARG A 27 8.66 3.55 6.25
C ARG A 27 7.60 2.59 6.80
N GLU A 28 7.50 2.49 8.11
CA GLU A 28 6.64 1.56 8.85
C GLU A 28 5.17 1.99 8.92
N GLU A 29 4.86 3.27 8.69
CA GLU A 29 3.52 3.81 8.92
C GLU A 29 2.46 3.22 7.98
N LEU A 30 2.78 3.00 6.70
CA LEU A 30 1.88 2.33 5.76
C LEU A 30 1.60 0.88 6.20
N GLY A 31 2.64 0.20 6.69
CA GLY A 31 2.50 -1.17 7.21
C GLY A 31 1.64 -1.22 8.48
N ARG A 32 1.82 -0.25 9.40
CA ARG A 32 1.01 -0.11 10.62
C ARG A 32 -0.45 0.17 10.28
N PHE A 33 -0.71 1.08 9.33
CA PHE A 33 -2.06 1.40 8.86
C PHE A 33 -2.82 0.16 8.40
N VAL A 34 -2.21 -0.66 7.54
CA VAL A 34 -2.79 -1.91 7.04
C VAL A 34 -2.97 -2.94 8.16
N LYS A 35 -1.90 -3.25 8.91
CA LYS A 35 -1.93 -4.29 9.94
C LYS A 35 -2.90 -3.99 11.08
N ASN A 36 -2.98 -2.73 11.51
CA ASN A 36 -3.90 -2.35 12.59
C ASN A 36 -5.36 -2.60 12.19
N LYS A 37 -5.74 -2.36 10.93
CA LYS A 37 -7.09 -2.64 10.44
C LYS A 37 -7.42 -4.12 10.47
N LEU A 38 -6.50 -4.97 9.99
CA LEU A 38 -6.66 -6.42 10.00
C LEU A 38 -6.78 -6.96 11.43
N ILE A 39 -5.95 -6.46 12.36
CA ILE A 39 -6.00 -6.84 13.77
C ILE A 39 -7.32 -6.39 14.41
N LEU A 40 -7.75 -5.15 14.18
CA LEU A 40 -9.01 -4.62 14.73
C LEU A 40 -10.24 -5.36 14.19
N ALA A 41 -10.17 -5.86 12.95
CA ALA A 41 -11.21 -6.69 12.35
C ALA A 41 -11.17 -8.16 12.85
N GLY A 42 -10.15 -8.56 13.59
CA GLY A 42 -9.97 -9.94 14.06
C GLY A 42 -9.41 -10.90 13.01
N ALA A 43 -9.01 -10.40 11.82
CA ALA A 43 -8.50 -11.22 10.72
C ALA A 43 -7.04 -11.70 10.94
N MET A 44 -6.31 -11.10 11.88
CA MET A 44 -4.95 -11.54 12.25
C MET A 44 -4.57 -11.09 13.67
N ASN A 45 -3.53 -11.71 14.26
CA ASN A 45 -2.95 -11.24 15.51
C ASN A 45 -1.71 -10.37 15.31
N PHE A 46 -1.31 -9.69 16.37
CA PHE A 46 -0.04 -8.96 16.39
C PHE A 46 1.15 -9.92 16.21
N GLY A 47 2.03 -9.61 15.25
CA GLY A 47 3.21 -10.42 14.93
C GLY A 47 3.01 -11.34 13.72
N ASP A 48 1.77 -11.61 13.33
CA ASP A 48 1.48 -12.47 12.19
C ASP A 48 1.90 -11.84 10.86
N ALA A 49 2.15 -12.71 9.88
CA ALA A 49 2.35 -12.31 8.50
C ALA A 49 0.99 -12.00 7.84
N VAL A 50 0.97 -11.03 6.93
CA VAL A 50 -0.21 -10.80 6.08
C VAL A 50 -0.13 -11.80 4.94
N THR A 51 -1.07 -12.73 4.89
CA THR A 51 -1.19 -13.76 3.85
C THR A 51 -2.45 -13.53 3.01
N ASP A 52 -2.56 -14.23 1.88
CA ASP A 52 -3.76 -14.17 1.05
C ASP A 52 -5.01 -14.63 1.83
N ASP A 53 -4.88 -15.61 2.73
CA ASP A 53 -5.98 -16.06 3.60
C ASP A 53 -6.47 -14.96 4.53
N VAL A 54 -5.56 -14.21 5.17
CA VAL A 54 -5.91 -13.06 6.02
C VAL A 54 -6.66 -11.99 5.21
N LEU A 55 -6.20 -11.70 3.99
CA LEU A 55 -6.83 -10.71 3.11
C LEU A 55 -8.21 -11.18 2.62
N ASN A 56 -8.36 -12.48 2.35
CA ASN A 56 -9.63 -13.09 1.98
C ASN A 56 -10.64 -13.06 3.13
N GLU A 57 -10.20 -13.34 4.36
CA GLU A 57 -11.04 -13.27 5.57
C GLU A 57 -11.48 -11.83 5.86
N TYR A 58 -10.57 -10.86 5.70
CA TYR A 58 -10.90 -9.44 5.84
C TYR A 58 -11.81 -8.91 4.71
N GLY A 59 -11.76 -9.52 3.53
CA GLY A 59 -12.56 -9.15 2.37
C GLY A 59 -11.96 -8.03 1.50
N ALA A 60 -10.69 -7.69 1.67
CA ALA A 60 -9.99 -6.72 0.84
C ALA A 60 -8.52 -7.08 0.63
N ASN A 61 -8.06 -7.02 -0.63
CA ASN A 61 -6.69 -7.37 -1.05
C ASN A 61 -5.94 -6.22 -1.72
N ALA A 62 -6.50 -5.01 -1.72
CA ALA A 62 -5.91 -3.84 -2.36
C ALA A 62 -6.19 -2.56 -1.56
N ILE A 63 -5.23 -1.64 -1.57
CA ILE A 63 -5.39 -0.27 -1.04
C ILE A 63 -5.95 0.59 -2.18
N LYS A 64 -7.10 1.21 -1.95
CA LYS A 64 -7.63 2.21 -2.89
C LYS A 64 -6.94 3.54 -2.61
N VAL A 65 -6.39 4.14 -3.66
CA VAL A 65 -5.71 5.44 -3.59
C VAL A 65 -6.51 6.45 -4.38
N ARG A 66 -6.90 7.57 -3.75
CA ARG A 66 -7.54 8.70 -4.42
C ARG A 66 -6.64 9.92 -4.34
N VAL A 67 -6.37 10.54 -5.48
CA VAL A 67 -5.63 11.82 -5.54
C VAL A 67 -6.62 12.94 -5.19
N MET A 68 -6.35 13.64 -4.11
CA MET A 68 -7.20 14.76 -3.66
C MET A 68 -6.73 16.07 -4.30
N ASP A 69 -5.42 16.31 -4.28
CA ASP A 69 -4.75 17.44 -4.94
C ASP A 69 -3.29 17.08 -5.25
N GLY A 70 -2.49 18.06 -5.70
CA GLY A 70 -1.08 17.83 -6.09
C GLY A 70 -0.17 17.27 -5.00
N ASN A 71 -0.53 17.41 -3.71
CA ASN A 71 0.27 16.97 -2.58
C ASN A 71 -0.49 16.08 -1.57
N ARG A 72 -1.75 15.74 -1.86
CA ARG A 72 -2.59 14.94 -0.94
C ARG A 72 -3.17 13.72 -1.62
N LEU A 73 -2.95 12.58 -0.98
CA LEU A 73 -3.56 11.29 -1.31
C LEU A 73 -4.47 10.86 -0.17
N HIS A 74 -5.62 10.29 -0.50
CA HIS A 74 -6.49 9.59 0.44
C HIS A 74 -6.35 8.08 0.22
N LEU A 75 -6.10 7.35 1.31
CA LEU A 75 -5.93 5.89 1.31
C LEU A 75 -7.11 5.23 2.02
N GLU A 76 -7.69 4.23 1.37
CA GLU A 76 -8.76 3.39 1.91
C GLU A 76 -8.32 1.93 1.82
N PHE A 77 -8.33 1.25 2.96
CA PHE A 77 -8.06 -0.18 3.14
C PHE A 77 -9.08 -0.72 4.13
#